data_AF-A0A841BJV9-F1
#
_entry.id   AF-A0A841BJV9-F1
#
_cell.length_a   1.000
_cell.length_b   1.000
_cell.length_c   1.000
_cell.angle_alpha   90.00
_cell.angle_beta   90.00
_cell.angle_gamma   90.00
#
_symmetry.space_group_name_H-M   'P 1'
#
loop_
_entity.id
_entity.type
_entity.pdbx_description
1 polymer ?
#
loop_
_entity_poly.entity_id
_entity_poly.type
_entity_poly.pdbx_seq_one_letter_code
_entity_poly.pdbx_strand_id
1 'polypeptide(L)'
;MIVTVMRPAADDAERLELLALRVCGTAQTAALPPDLRVAIADLAAFLAQNDQAASPQVDLPDRVSIDLLFEAAMRTPDLLRSSALAPLLPYSTPQQVADLLDHARGLADTDARSRLLSVLAPYLDADQAGQGLAMTADIVVRGQLIHCLTALLPRLAPAPRSEAMARMLHLLSELLHLMREVGTHDSQLFWTLAPHLRLPEMEAALVVVHDMTTPVERVSMLALVGEHLTPAQRDHVLSDMNHVDDGNLIAHRLSSLAPWLDERQMTTARSIAEGISDPGCRVRALTGLVPHLPPQQQSGAIASAAAAARTAGADDSIAIIALPQLVEMLDHEQLGVLLSAVPSARWENTQAYQIGLLAPHLAPRQLDTALAIAGGLGDPSCRVTALASLLPHLAAEHREPAAAAALAAVTAVSFPWDSLIGIAAWLTRDQLDTATDIVAGMDDAYRGTALAGLIAHLDAAQSDRALGMAMSINDEHSRAEAFVALAGHVHSDSLVLITAAAAELEDLELRIDTTIAIAPHIAPAARDEAISSAVSWARTVNDPGTRAKALILLAEHLRDDHRRTTLVDAFVTADAVEEDLERLMLLKGIIPRVLTD
;
A
#
# COMPACT_ATOMS: atom_id res chain seq x y z
N MET A 1 6.91 7.61 -46.65
CA MET A 1 6.69 6.89 -47.93
C MET A 1 7.73 5.77 -47.98
N ILE A 2 7.40 4.62 -47.37
CA ILE A 2 7.16 3.31 -48.04
C ILE A 2 8.49 2.69 -48.53
N VAL A 3 9.12 1.83 -47.71
CA VAL A 3 9.08 0.33 -47.72
C VAL A 3 9.95 -0.28 -48.82
N THR A 4 10.96 -1.08 -48.46
CA THR A 4 11.06 -2.54 -48.73
C THR A 4 12.37 -3.12 -48.15
N VAL A 5 12.20 -3.91 -47.08
CA VAL A 5 12.80 -5.23 -46.78
C VAL A 5 14.11 -5.64 -47.48
N MET A 6 15.13 -5.95 -46.69
CA MET A 6 15.77 -7.28 -46.59
C MET A 6 16.56 -7.41 -45.27
N ARG A 7 15.99 -8.19 -44.34
CA ARG A 7 16.75 -8.96 -43.32
C ARG A 7 17.85 -9.77 -44.02
N PRO A 8 18.95 -10.09 -43.32
CA PRO A 8 19.17 -11.51 -43.03
C PRO A 8 19.78 -11.80 -41.65
N ALA A 9 19.46 -13.00 -41.14
CA ALA A 9 20.32 -13.88 -40.34
C ALA A 9 20.46 -13.77 -38.80
N ALA A 10 19.53 -13.14 -38.06
CA ALA A 10 19.49 -13.33 -36.59
C ALA A 10 18.98 -14.74 -36.18
N ASP A 11 17.91 -15.23 -36.84
CA ASP A 11 17.33 -16.57 -36.59
C ASP A 11 18.30 -17.73 -36.90
N ASP A 12 19.23 -17.54 -37.85
CA ASP A 12 20.19 -18.59 -38.24
C ASP A 12 21.38 -18.67 -37.27
N ALA A 13 21.75 -17.54 -36.62
CA ALA A 13 22.79 -17.49 -35.60
C ALA A 13 22.35 -18.18 -34.30
N GLU A 14 21.14 -17.89 -33.82
CA GLU A 14 20.54 -18.59 -32.66
C GLU A 14 20.30 -20.09 -32.94
N ARG A 15 19.89 -20.45 -34.17
CA ARG A 15 19.77 -21.86 -34.57
C ARG A 15 21.13 -22.57 -34.62
N LEU A 16 22.18 -21.89 -35.07
CA LEU A 16 23.55 -22.42 -35.08
C LEU A 16 24.12 -22.56 -33.67
N GLU A 17 23.78 -21.66 -32.75
CA GLU A 17 24.20 -21.70 -31.34
C GLU A 17 23.53 -22.85 -30.58
N LEU A 18 22.22 -23.06 -30.79
CA LEU A 18 21.48 -24.22 -30.27
C LEU A 18 21.95 -25.57 -30.88
N LEU A 19 22.35 -25.58 -32.16
CA LEU A 19 22.98 -26.74 -32.80
C LEU A 19 24.39 -27.00 -32.26
N ALA A 20 25.18 -25.96 -32.01
CA ALA A 20 26.52 -26.06 -31.43
C ALA A 20 26.49 -26.59 -29.98
N LEU A 21 25.53 -26.15 -29.16
CA LEU A 21 25.29 -26.68 -27.82
C LEU A 21 24.88 -28.17 -27.84
N ARG A 22 24.03 -28.58 -28.79
CA ARG A 22 23.65 -30.00 -28.97
C ARG A 22 24.81 -30.89 -29.43
N VAL A 23 25.70 -30.39 -30.29
CA VAL A 23 26.87 -31.14 -30.78
C VAL A 23 28.00 -31.19 -29.74
N CYS A 24 28.22 -30.11 -28.98
CA CYS A 24 29.26 -30.07 -27.94
C CYS A 24 28.89 -30.87 -26.68
N GLY A 25 27.60 -31.07 -26.40
CA GLY A 25 27.14 -31.80 -25.22
C GLY A 25 27.26 -33.33 -25.29
N THR A 26 27.46 -33.94 -26.47
CA THR A 26 27.32 -35.42 -26.61
C THR A 26 28.35 -36.15 -27.47
N ALA A 27 29.33 -35.50 -28.12
CA ALA A 27 30.26 -36.20 -29.00
C ALA A 27 31.74 -36.03 -28.59
N GLN A 28 32.45 -37.16 -28.46
CA GLN A 28 33.92 -37.19 -28.48
C GLN A 28 34.41 -36.52 -29.78
N THR A 29 35.01 -35.34 -29.65
CA THR A 29 35.46 -34.44 -30.73
C THR A 29 36.45 -35.07 -31.73
N ALA A 30 36.96 -36.27 -31.45
CA ALA A 30 37.84 -37.03 -32.34
C ALA A 30 37.12 -37.71 -33.53
N ALA A 31 35.78 -37.86 -33.50
CA ALA A 31 35.02 -38.59 -34.53
C ALA A 31 34.46 -37.71 -35.67
N LEU A 32 34.69 -36.39 -35.63
CA LEU A 32 34.10 -35.47 -36.61
C LEU A 32 34.97 -35.31 -37.88
N PRO A 33 34.35 -35.15 -39.06
CA PRO A 33 35.05 -34.86 -40.31
C PRO A 33 35.96 -33.62 -40.18
N PRO A 34 37.13 -33.59 -40.84
CA PRO A 34 38.10 -32.48 -40.74
C PRO A 34 37.48 -31.11 -41.04
N ASP A 35 36.63 -31.05 -42.07
CA ASP A 35 36.03 -29.79 -42.54
C ASP A 35 35.06 -29.19 -41.52
N LEU A 36 34.36 -30.04 -40.75
CA LEU A 36 33.45 -29.59 -39.70
C LEU A 36 34.21 -29.06 -38.47
N ARG A 37 35.39 -29.62 -38.18
CA ARG A 37 36.26 -29.13 -37.09
C ARG A 37 36.85 -27.76 -37.42
N VAL A 38 37.20 -27.53 -38.68
CA VAL A 38 37.65 -26.22 -39.16
C VAL A 38 36.51 -25.20 -39.07
N ALA A 39 35.30 -25.56 -39.53
CA ALA A 39 34.14 -24.66 -39.44
C ALA A 39 33.76 -24.29 -38.00
N ILE A 40 33.86 -25.23 -37.05
CA ILE A 40 33.62 -24.96 -35.61
C ILE A 40 34.72 -24.07 -35.03
N ALA A 41 35.99 -24.29 -35.41
CA ALA A 41 37.11 -23.45 -34.98
C ALA A 41 37.01 -22.03 -35.54
N ASP A 42 36.58 -21.87 -36.79
CA ASP A 42 36.38 -20.58 -37.45
C ASP A 42 35.18 -19.83 -36.83
N LEU A 43 34.10 -20.53 -36.48
CA LEU A 43 32.96 -19.93 -35.77
C LEU A 43 33.35 -19.51 -34.34
N ALA A 44 34.13 -20.32 -33.63
CA ALA A 44 34.66 -19.95 -32.31
C ALA A 44 35.61 -18.75 -32.39
N ALA A 45 36.43 -18.67 -33.45
CA ALA A 45 37.30 -17.52 -33.70
C ALA A 45 36.50 -16.25 -34.08
N PHE A 46 35.40 -16.40 -34.81
CA PHE A 46 34.51 -15.30 -35.17
C PHE A 46 33.72 -14.77 -33.95
N LEU A 47 33.22 -15.66 -33.08
CA LEU A 47 32.58 -15.27 -31.82
C LEU A 47 33.58 -14.59 -30.88
N ALA A 48 34.81 -15.10 -30.78
CA ALA A 48 35.88 -14.47 -29.99
C ALA A 48 36.33 -13.11 -30.56
N GLN A 49 36.19 -12.87 -31.87
CA GLN A 49 36.45 -11.57 -32.49
C GLN A 49 35.29 -10.57 -32.30
N ASN A 50 34.05 -11.05 -32.22
CA ASN A 50 32.89 -10.19 -31.91
C ASN A 50 32.77 -9.85 -30.41
N ASP A 51 33.28 -10.71 -29.51
CA ASP A 51 33.50 -10.35 -28.10
C ASP A 51 34.55 -9.24 -27.92
N GLN A 52 35.41 -9.03 -28.94
CA GLN A 52 36.42 -7.96 -28.98
C GLN A 52 35.97 -6.71 -29.74
N ALA A 53 34.74 -6.65 -30.26
CA ALA A 53 34.12 -5.39 -30.67
C ALA A 53 33.77 -4.61 -29.40
N ALA A 54 34.78 -3.90 -28.87
CA ALA A 54 34.75 -3.20 -27.60
C ALA A 54 33.50 -2.32 -27.43
N SER A 55 32.53 -2.83 -26.65
CA SER A 55 31.84 -1.99 -25.68
C SER A 55 32.93 -1.26 -24.88
N PRO A 56 32.83 0.06 -24.66
CA PRO A 56 33.86 0.77 -23.89
C PRO A 56 34.01 0.04 -22.56
N GLN A 57 35.23 -0.42 -22.25
CA GLN A 57 35.58 -0.90 -20.92
C GLN A 57 35.40 0.28 -19.96
N VAL A 58 34.17 0.43 -19.46
CA VAL A 58 33.90 1.16 -18.23
C VAL A 58 34.56 0.32 -17.15
N ASP A 59 35.58 0.86 -16.49
CA ASP A 59 36.18 0.24 -15.31
C ASP A 59 35.04 -0.07 -14.33
N LEU A 60 34.66 -1.34 -14.24
CA LEU A 60 33.55 -1.75 -13.38
C LEU A 60 34.00 -1.52 -11.94
N PRO A 61 33.20 -0.83 -11.11
CA PRO A 61 33.59 -0.58 -9.73
C PRO A 61 33.71 -1.92 -9.01
N ASP A 62 34.78 -2.08 -8.25
CA ASP A 62 35.02 -3.29 -7.45
C ASP A 62 33.82 -3.62 -6.56
N ARG A 63 33.17 -2.60 -5.97
CA ARG A 63 31.93 -2.67 -5.18
C ARG A 63 31.11 -1.40 -5.33
N VAL A 64 29.80 -1.50 -5.12
CA VAL A 64 28.92 -0.32 -4.98
C VAL A 64 29.12 0.29 -3.58
N SER A 65 29.49 1.57 -3.51
CA SER A 65 29.65 2.31 -2.24
C SER A 65 28.59 3.41 -2.09
N ILE A 66 28.44 3.93 -0.87
CA ILE A 66 27.56 5.09 -0.59
C ILE A 66 27.99 6.31 -1.40
N ASP A 67 29.31 6.55 -1.52
CA ASP A 67 29.84 7.66 -2.31
C ASP A 67 29.49 7.53 -3.79
N LEU A 68 29.57 6.32 -4.35
CA LEU A 68 29.20 6.06 -5.75
C LEU A 68 27.69 6.29 -5.98
N LEU A 69 26.84 5.88 -5.03
CA LEU A 69 25.40 6.14 -5.07
C LEU A 69 25.09 7.64 -4.92
N PHE A 70 25.87 8.35 -4.10
CA PHE A 70 25.76 9.80 -3.93
C PHE A 70 26.14 10.53 -5.23
N GLU A 71 27.22 10.14 -5.88
CA GLU A 71 27.63 10.68 -7.19
C GLU A 71 26.59 10.40 -8.27
N ALA A 72 26.00 9.20 -8.30
CA ALA A 72 24.89 8.89 -9.20
C ALA A 72 23.66 9.77 -8.91
N ALA A 73 23.29 9.94 -7.64
CA ALA A 73 22.18 10.82 -7.24
C ALA A 73 22.43 12.29 -7.64
N MET A 74 23.68 12.77 -7.62
CA MET A 74 24.02 14.12 -8.04
C MET A 74 23.87 14.35 -9.55
N ARG A 75 24.07 13.32 -10.38
CA ARG A 75 23.87 13.37 -11.84
C ARG A 75 22.40 13.43 -12.27
N THR A 76 21.47 13.06 -11.38
CA THR A 76 20.03 13.15 -11.61
C THR A 76 19.56 14.60 -11.81
N PRO A 77 18.55 14.87 -12.66
CA PRO A 77 18.00 16.22 -12.85
C PRO A 77 17.52 16.88 -11.55
N ASP A 78 17.53 18.22 -11.53
CA ASP A 78 17.25 19.03 -10.33
C ASP A 78 15.93 18.69 -9.62
N LEU A 79 14.88 18.45 -10.40
CA LEU A 79 13.54 18.11 -9.88
C LEU A 79 13.50 16.74 -9.17
N LEU A 80 14.33 15.80 -9.60
CA LEU A 80 14.37 14.43 -9.11
C LEU A 80 15.49 14.21 -8.06
N ARG A 81 16.49 15.10 -8.02
CA ARG A 81 17.65 14.97 -7.14
C ARG A 81 17.31 14.91 -5.65
N SER A 82 16.34 15.71 -5.21
CA SER A 82 15.88 15.67 -3.80
C SER A 82 15.36 14.28 -3.41
N SER A 83 14.64 13.62 -4.32
CA SER A 83 14.17 12.25 -4.16
C SER A 83 15.34 11.26 -4.12
N ALA A 84 16.33 11.41 -5.01
CA ALA A 84 17.53 10.57 -5.08
C ALA A 84 18.37 10.61 -3.80
N LEU A 85 18.57 11.81 -3.26
CA LEU A 85 19.43 12.04 -2.11
C LEU A 85 18.77 11.69 -0.77
N ALA A 86 17.44 11.82 -0.66
CA ALA A 86 16.70 11.56 0.58
C ALA A 86 17.13 10.27 1.34
N PRO A 87 17.23 9.08 0.70
CA PRO A 87 17.69 7.85 1.37
C PRO A 87 19.18 7.82 1.72
N LEU A 88 20.02 8.65 1.09
CA LEU A 88 21.46 8.72 1.31
C LEU A 88 21.86 9.71 2.41
N LEU A 89 20.99 10.69 2.71
CA LEU A 89 21.27 11.73 3.70
C LEU A 89 21.61 11.22 5.11
N PRO A 90 20.98 10.16 5.65
CA PRO A 90 21.38 9.59 6.94
C PRO A 90 22.85 9.14 7.02
N TYR A 91 23.44 8.83 5.86
CA TYR A 91 24.81 8.32 5.73
C TYR A 91 25.76 9.37 5.14
N SER A 92 25.24 10.56 4.83
CA SER A 92 26.03 11.63 4.24
C SER A 92 26.94 12.26 5.29
N THR A 93 28.17 12.54 4.88
CA THR A 93 29.13 13.29 5.69
C THR A 93 28.67 14.74 5.88
N PRO A 94 29.12 15.44 6.95
CA PRO A 94 28.84 16.86 7.12
C PRO A 94 29.27 17.71 5.93
N GLN A 95 30.35 17.31 5.23
CA GLN A 95 30.81 17.98 4.02
C GLN A 95 29.81 17.82 2.87
N GLN A 96 29.31 16.59 2.64
CA GLN A 96 28.28 16.35 1.63
C GLN A 96 27.00 17.14 1.92
N VAL A 97 26.58 17.25 3.19
CA VAL A 97 25.41 18.08 3.57
C VAL A 97 25.68 19.57 3.28
N ALA A 98 26.88 20.07 3.56
CA ALA A 98 27.26 21.44 3.26
C ALA A 98 27.29 21.72 1.75
N ASP A 99 27.88 20.82 0.97
CA ASP A 99 27.95 20.92 -0.50
C ASP A 99 26.54 20.93 -1.12
N LEU A 100 25.61 20.14 -0.57
CA LEU A 100 24.21 20.12 -1.00
C LEU A 100 23.46 21.40 -0.65
N LEU A 101 23.73 22.00 0.51
CA LEU A 101 23.14 23.29 0.86
C LEU A 101 23.68 24.41 -0.06
N ASP A 102 24.97 24.36 -0.39
CA ASP A 102 25.57 25.28 -1.36
C ASP A 102 24.99 25.10 -2.76
N HIS A 103 24.76 23.85 -3.18
CA HIS A 103 24.06 23.54 -4.43
C HIS A 103 22.63 24.10 -4.41
N ALA A 104 21.89 23.90 -3.31
CA ALA A 104 20.54 24.44 -3.14
C ALA A 104 20.52 25.97 -3.31
N ARG A 105 21.55 26.68 -2.84
CA ARG A 105 21.70 28.14 -3.04
C ARG A 105 21.83 28.53 -4.51
N GLY A 106 22.50 27.68 -5.31
CA GLY A 106 22.75 27.92 -6.74
C GLY A 106 21.56 27.58 -7.65
N LEU A 107 20.54 26.90 -7.14
CA LEU A 107 19.35 26.53 -7.93
C LEU A 107 18.49 27.76 -8.26
N ALA A 108 18.29 27.99 -9.55
CA ALA A 108 17.38 29.03 -10.06
C ALA A 108 15.90 28.62 -9.97
N ASP A 109 15.61 27.32 -10.10
CA ASP A 109 14.26 26.79 -9.95
C ASP A 109 13.87 26.73 -8.46
N THR A 110 12.87 27.53 -8.10
CA THR A 110 12.36 27.61 -6.73
C THR A 110 11.69 26.30 -6.29
N ASP A 111 11.10 25.51 -7.19
CA ASP A 111 10.48 24.22 -6.83
C ASP A 111 11.57 23.21 -6.44
N ALA A 112 12.56 23.00 -7.32
CA ALA A 112 13.69 22.11 -7.04
C ALA A 112 14.43 22.50 -5.75
N ARG A 113 14.66 23.81 -5.54
CA ARG A 113 15.28 24.33 -4.32
C ARG A 113 14.43 24.06 -3.09
N SER A 114 13.11 24.31 -3.16
CA SER A 114 12.20 24.08 -2.03
C SER A 114 12.17 22.61 -1.61
N ARG A 115 12.13 21.68 -2.57
CA ARG A 115 12.15 20.23 -2.32
C ARG A 115 13.47 19.79 -1.69
N LEU A 116 14.59 20.24 -2.24
CA LEU A 116 15.91 19.91 -1.72
C LEU A 116 16.10 20.43 -0.28
N LEU A 117 15.74 21.69 -0.01
CA LEU A 117 15.80 22.26 1.33
C LEU A 117 14.93 21.50 2.33
N SER A 118 13.72 21.10 1.92
CA SER A 118 12.80 20.36 2.78
C SER A 118 13.36 18.98 3.18
N VAL A 119 14.02 18.30 2.25
CA VAL A 119 14.65 16.99 2.46
C VAL A 119 15.96 17.12 3.26
N LEU A 120 16.72 18.21 3.08
CA LEU A 120 17.95 18.49 3.82
C LEU A 120 17.69 18.93 5.27
N ALA A 121 16.58 19.63 5.52
CA ALA A 121 16.30 20.30 6.79
C ALA A 121 16.57 19.44 8.05
N PRO A 122 16.21 18.15 8.13
CA PRO A 122 16.50 17.32 9.29
C PRO A 122 18.00 17.15 9.59
N TYR A 123 18.88 17.33 8.61
CA TYR A 123 20.32 17.10 8.72
C TYR A 123 21.13 18.39 8.87
N LEU A 124 20.48 19.54 8.78
CA LEU A 124 21.12 20.84 8.96
C LEU A 124 21.34 21.14 10.45
N ASP A 125 22.50 21.75 10.75
CA ASP A 125 22.69 22.44 12.03
C ASP A 125 21.91 23.78 12.07
N ALA A 126 21.97 24.48 13.21
CA ALA A 126 21.18 25.69 13.40
C ALA A 126 21.59 26.86 12.49
N ASP A 127 22.87 26.95 12.14
CA ASP A 127 23.40 28.00 11.27
C ASP A 127 23.04 27.71 9.81
N GLN A 128 23.21 26.46 9.39
CA GLN A 128 22.79 25.95 8.09
C GLN A 128 21.27 26.06 7.89
N ALA A 129 20.46 25.74 8.90
CA ALA A 129 19.01 25.94 8.86
C ALA A 129 18.65 27.42 8.70
N GLY A 130 19.39 28.32 9.36
CA GLY A 130 19.25 29.78 9.17
C GLY A 130 19.57 30.22 7.74
N GLN A 131 20.60 29.66 7.11
CA GLN A 131 20.89 29.89 5.70
C GLN A 131 19.78 29.37 4.79
N GLY A 132 19.24 28.17 5.09
CA GLY A 132 18.09 27.61 4.39
C GLY A 132 16.85 28.50 4.50
N LEU A 133 16.59 29.09 5.66
CA LEU A 133 15.48 30.04 5.86
C LEU A 133 15.63 31.26 4.95
N ALA A 134 16.84 31.81 4.81
CA ALA A 134 17.09 32.95 3.92
C ALA A 134 16.76 32.64 2.45
N MET A 135 16.97 31.39 2.01
CA MET A 135 16.62 30.94 0.65
C MET A 135 15.11 30.79 0.40
N THR A 136 14.27 30.94 1.43
CA THR A 136 12.80 30.91 1.29
C THR A 136 12.20 32.28 0.98
N ALA A 137 13.00 33.34 0.93
CA ALA A 137 12.50 34.71 0.81
C ALA A 137 11.84 35.00 -0.55
N ASP A 138 12.29 34.33 -1.61
CA ASP A 138 11.83 34.49 -2.99
C ASP A 138 10.87 33.39 -3.45
N ILE A 139 10.49 32.46 -2.57
CA ILE A 139 9.48 31.43 -2.87
C ILE A 139 8.09 32.09 -2.85
N VAL A 140 7.53 32.29 -4.05
CA VAL A 140 6.22 32.93 -4.24
C VAL A 140 5.06 31.94 -4.03
N VAL A 141 5.26 30.67 -4.37
CA VAL A 141 4.22 29.65 -4.26
C VAL A 141 4.01 29.31 -2.78
N ARG A 142 2.86 29.74 -2.24
CA ARG A 142 2.51 29.56 -0.81
C ARG A 142 2.68 28.12 -0.33
N GLY A 143 2.22 27.14 -1.11
CA GLY A 143 2.37 25.72 -0.77
C GLY A 143 3.83 25.30 -0.56
N GLN A 144 4.73 25.65 -1.48
CA GLN A 144 6.16 25.36 -1.37
C GLN A 144 6.79 26.04 -0.15
N LEU A 145 6.46 27.33 0.06
CA LEU A 145 6.95 28.10 1.18
C LEU A 145 6.56 27.48 2.52
N ILE A 146 5.29 27.06 2.66
CA ILE A 146 4.80 26.39 3.87
C ILE A 146 5.58 25.11 4.14
N HIS A 147 5.73 24.23 3.14
CA HIS A 147 6.46 22.97 3.31
C HIS A 147 7.91 23.20 3.76
N CYS A 148 8.62 24.16 3.14
CA CYS A 148 9.99 24.50 3.54
C CYS A 148 10.10 25.06 4.96
N LEU A 149 9.24 26.03 5.30
CA LEU A 149 9.27 26.65 6.63
C LEU A 149 8.98 25.60 7.71
N THR A 150 7.98 24.75 7.49
CA THR A 150 7.64 23.63 8.38
C THR A 150 8.81 22.69 8.58
N ALA A 151 9.52 22.31 7.51
CA ALA A 151 10.67 21.41 7.58
C ALA A 151 11.86 22.02 8.35
N LEU A 152 12.11 23.33 8.18
CA LEU A 152 13.24 24.03 8.80
C LEU A 152 13.00 24.39 10.28
N LEU A 153 11.74 24.68 10.66
CA LEU A 153 11.36 25.13 12.01
C LEU A 153 11.99 24.38 13.20
N PRO A 154 12.11 23.04 13.18
CA PRO A 154 12.71 22.27 14.27
C PRO A 154 14.20 22.53 14.46
N ARG A 155 14.93 22.96 13.42
CA ARG A 155 16.38 23.17 13.45
C ARG A 155 16.80 24.62 13.64
N LEU A 156 15.90 25.58 13.48
CA LEU A 156 16.22 27.00 13.58
C LEU A 156 16.58 27.43 15.01
N ALA A 157 17.59 28.30 15.13
CA ALA A 157 17.89 29.03 16.34
C ALA A 157 16.72 29.95 16.77
N PRO A 158 16.62 30.40 18.04
CA PRO A 158 15.45 31.10 18.55
C PRO A 158 15.02 32.33 17.74
N ALA A 159 15.96 33.19 17.32
CA ALA A 159 15.65 34.39 16.54
C ALA A 159 15.10 34.09 15.12
N PRO A 160 15.80 33.33 14.26
CA PRO A 160 15.26 32.99 12.93
C PRO A 160 14.02 32.10 13.00
N ARG A 161 13.85 31.30 14.07
CA ARG A 161 12.61 30.57 14.31
C ARG A 161 11.42 31.50 14.50
N SER A 162 11.57 32.54 15.34
CA SER A 162 10.50 33.52 15.56
C SER A 162 10.15 34.27 14.27
N GLU A 163 11.13 34.57 13.42
CA GLU A 163 10.89 35.15 12.09
C GLU A 163 10.10 34.21 11.18
N ALA A 164 10.53 32.95 11.06
CA ALA A 164 9.84 31.93 10.27
C ALA A 164 8.39 31.74 10.75
N MET A 165 8.18 31.70 12.06
CA MET A 165 6.85 31.57 12.66
C MET A 165 5.97 32.81 12.40
N ALA A 166 6.53 34.02 12.53
CA ALA A 166 5.79 35.24 12.23
C ALA A 166 5.33 35.27 10.76
N ARG A 167 6.19 34.83 9.82
CA ARG A 167 5.82 34.66 8.41
C ARG A 167 4.67 33.65 8.24
N MET A 168 4.73 32.51 8.94
CA MET A 168 3.67 31.50 8.89
C MET A 168 2.33 31.98 9.46
N LEU A 169 2.32 32.66 10.61
CA LEU A 169 1.11 33.23 11.20
C LEU A 169 0.52 34.36 10.32
N HIS A 170 1.38 35.13 9.67
CA HIS A 170 0.93 36.11 8.68
C HIS A 170 0.26 35.43 7.48
N LEU A 171 0.85 34.37 6.92
CA LEU A 171 0.24 33.58 5.86
C LEU A 171 -1.11 32.98 6.29
N LEU A 172 -1.23 32.51 7.54
CA LEU A 172 -2.51 32.07 8.10
C LEU A 172 -3.55 33.20 8.08
N SER A 173 -3.18 34.39 8.55
CA SER A 173 -4.08 35.55 8.55
C SER A 173 -4.51 35.98 7.15
N GLU A 174 -3.60 35.99 6.17
CA GLU A 174 -3.89 36.32 4.78
C GLU A 174 -4.83 35.30 4.13
N LEU A 175 -4.58 34.01 4.35
CA LEU A 175 -5.45 32.96 3.83
C LEU A 175 -6.84 33.07 4.44
N LEU A 176 -6.95 33.30 5.75
CA LEU A 176 -8.24 33.52 6.41
C LEU A 176 -8.98 34.73 5.84
N HIS A 177 -8.28 35.82 5.51
CA HIS A 177 -8.90 36.96 4.83
C HIS A 177 -9.39 36.59 3.42
N LEU A 178 -8.59 35.86 2.65
CA LEU A 178 -8.97 35.41 1.31
C LEU A 178 -10.18 34.45 1.36
N MET A 179 -10.24 33.57 2.36
CA MET A 179 -11.38 32.67 2.58
C MET A 179 -12.68 33.44 2.81
N ARG A 180 -12.63 34.57 3.55
CA ARG A 180 -13.80 35.46 3.73
C ARG A 180 -14.30 36.06 2.41
N GLU A 181 -13.41 36.36 1.47
CA GLU A 181 -13.75 37.01 0.21
C GLU A 181 -14.21 36.03 -0.87
N VAL A 182 -13.59 34.84 -0.92
CA VAL A 182 -13.77 33.87 -2.00
C VAL A 182 -14.63 32.66 -1.58
N GLY A 183 -14.94 32.52 -0.28
CA GLY A 183 -15.73 31.40 0.25
C GLY A 183 -15.02 30.04 0.19
N THR A 184 -13.69 30.05 0.07
CA THR A 184 -12.87 28.84 0.06
C THR A 184 -12.60 28.38 1.50
N HIS A 185 -12.59 27.08 1.77
CA HIS A 185 -12.53 26.51 3.13
C HIS A 185 -11.18 25.84 3.45
N ASP A 186 -10.07 26.42 2.98
CA ASP A 186 -8.75 25.79 3.09
C ASP A 186 -8.14 25.88 4.50
N SER A 187 -8.59 24.97 5.37
CA SER A 187 -8.10 24.80 6.75
C SER A 187 -6.74 24.10 6.85
N GLN A 188 -6.15 23.68 5.73
CA GLN A 188 -4.91 22.88 5.69
C GLN A 188 -3.74 23.57 6.38
N LEU A 189 -3.61 24.88 6.22
CA LEU A 189 -2.48 25.61 6.80
C LEU A 189 -2.49 25.55 8.34
N PHE A 190 -3.65 25.70 8.98
CA PHE A 190 -3.74 25.58 10.44
C PHE A 190 -3.35 24.17 10.91
N TRP A 191 -3.76 23.11 10.18
CA TRP A 191 -3.35 21.73 10.47
C TRP A 191 -1.85 21.53 10.36
N THR A 192 -1.23 22.09 9.32
CA THR A 192 0.22 21.99 9.13
C THR A 192 1.00 22.74 10.22
N LEU A 193 0.47 23.85 10.72
CA LEU A 193 1.13 24.64 11.77
C LEU A 193 1.00 24.04 13.15
N ALA A 194 -0.18 23.51 13.51
CA ALA A 194 -0.51 23.14 14.89
C ALA A 194 0.57 22.33 15.62
N PRO A 195 1.19 21.28 15.04
CA PRO A 195 2.22 20.48 15.71
C PRO A 195 3.52 21.24 16.05
N HIS A 196 3.74 22.40 15.43
CA HIS A 196 4.98 23.17 15.56
C HIS A 196 4.84 24.43 16.41
N LEU A 197 3.62 24.79 16.81
CA LEU A 197 3.32 25.98 17.60
C LEU A 197 3.69 25.77 19.07
N ARG A 198 4.48 26.69 19.62
CA ARG A 198 4.69 26.83 21.08
C ARG A 198 3.52 27.60 21.69
N LEU A 199 3.36 27.56 23.02
CA LEU A 199 2.24 28.20 23.72
C LEU A 199 1.92 29.64 23.26
N PRO A 200 2.88 30.58 23.13
CA PRO A 200 2.56 31.95 22.69
C PRO A 200 2.13 32.03 21.22
N GLU A 201 2.67 31.13 20.37
CA GLU A 201 2.37 31.06 18.95
C GLU A 201 0.98 30.44 18.74
N MET A 202 0.63 29.44 19.56
CA MET A 202 -0.70 28.84 19.63
C MET A 202 -1.73 29.87 20.08
N GLU A 203 -1.46 30.65 21.13
CA GLU A 203 -2.36 31.72 21.57
C GLU A 203 -2.62 32.74 20.45
N ALA A 204 -1.58 33.17 19.73
CA ALA A 204 -1.72 34.08 18.60
C ALA A 204 -2.56 33.46 17.46
N ALA A 205 -2.33 32.18 17.12
CA ALA A 205 -3.10 31.49 16.10
C ALA A 205 -4.59 31.34 16.50
N LEU A 206 -4.86 31.03 17.77
CA LEU A 206 -6.22 30.92 18.30
C LEU A 206 -6.97 32.25 18.28
N VAL A 207 -6.29 33.39 18.51
CA VAL A 207 -6.90 34.72 18.36
C VAL A 207 -7.32 34.96 16.91
N VAL A 208 -6.43 34.66 15.95
CA VAL A 208 -6.72 34.84 14.52
C VAL A 208 -7.92 33.98 14.08
N VAL A 209 -8.04 32.76 14.61
CA VAL A 209 -9.18 31.86 14.34
C VAL A 209 -10.45 32.30 15.09
N HIS A 210 -10.33 32.83 16.31
CA HIS A 210 -11.48 33.33 17.07
C HIS A 210 -12.15 34.53 16.39
N ASP A 211 -11.37 35.43 15.79
CA ASP A 211 -11.85 36.62 15.10
C ASP A 211 -12.60 36.32 13.77
N MET A 212 -12.79 35.05 13.42
CA MET A 212 -13.56 34.62 12.26
C MET A 212 -15.05 34.88 12.45
N THR A 213 -15.74 35.25 11.36
CA THR A 213 -17.15 35.67 11.40
C THR A 213 -18.13 34.49 11.35
N THR A 214 -17.78 33.38 10.69
CA THR A 214 -18.70 32.25 10.47
C THR A 214 -18.52 31.16 11.54
N PRO A 215 -19.60 30.70 12.21
CA PRO A 215 -19.52 29.61 13.19
C PRO A 215 -18.98 28.30 12.61
N VAL A 216 -19.32 27.98 11.36
CA VAL A 216 -18.92 26.75 10.66
C VAL A 216 -17.39 26.62 10.57
N GLU A 217 -16.70 27.70 10.19
CA GLU A 217 -15.26 27.69 10.04
C GLU A 217 -14.54 27.69 11.40
N ARG A 218 -15.04 28.47 12.37
CA ARG A 218 -14.52 28.46 13.76
C ARG A 218 -14.58 27.08 14.37
N VAL A 219 -15.74 26.43 14.29
CA VAL A 219 -15.93 25.04 14.78
C VAL A 219 -14.96 24.09 14.06
N SER A 220 -14.76 24.28 12.74
CA SER A 220 -13.90 23.41 11.95
C SER A 220 -12.43 23.46 12.35
N MET A 221 -11.92 24.64 12.69
CA MET A 221 -10.50 24.84 13.06
C MET A 221 -10.26 24.62 14.56
N LEU A 222 -11.14 25.10 15.43
CA LEU A 222 -10.91 25.05 16.87
C LEU A 222 -11.15 23.66 17.48
N ALA A 223 -12.16 22.91 17.00
CA ALA A 223 -12.51 21.63 17.63
C ALA A 223 -11.39 20.57 17.56
N LEU A 224 -10.49 20.66 16.57
CA LEU A 224 -9.39 19.71 16.40
C LEU A 224 -8.14 20.07 17.21
N VAL A 225 -8.02 21.30 17.71
CA VAL A 225 -6.96 21.71 18.65
C VAL A 225 -7.48 21.73 20.09
N GLY A 226 -8.45 20.87 20.40
CA GLY A 226 -9.16 20.83 21.68
C GLY A 226 -8.25 20.79 22.92
N GLU A 227 -7.09 20.13 22.82
CA GLU A 227 -6.10 20.04 23.90
C GLU A 227 -5.54 21.41 24.32
N HIS A 228 -5.45 22.33 23.36
CA HIS A 228 -4.88 23.67 23.55
C HIS A 228 -5.93 24.73 23.90
N LEU A 229 -7.22 24.40 23.79
CA LEU A 229 -8.30 25.31 24.14
C LEU A 229 -8.45 25.42 25.66
N THR A 230 -8.64 26.65 26.14
CA THR A 230 -9.11 26.89 27.51
C THR A 230 -10.55 26.40 27.67
N PRO A 231 -11.02 26.09 28.90
CA PRO A 231 -12.41 25.70 29.13
C PRO A 231 -13.42 26.72 28.56
N ALA A 232 -13.15 28.02 28.68
CA ALA A 232 -14.02 29.07 28.12
C ALA A 232 -14.05 29.05 26.57
N GLN A 233 -12.92 28.75 25.92
CA GLN A 233 -12.89 28.60 24.45
C GLN A 233 -13.64 27.34 24.01
N ARG A 234 -13.55 26.23 24.75
CA ARG A 234 -14.34 25.01 24.47
C ARG A 234 -15.84 25.28 24.61
N ASP A 235 -16.26 26.03 25.62
CA ASP A 235 -17.67 26.48 25.76
C ASP A 235 -18.12 27.30 24.54
N HIS A 236 -17.27 28.18 24.03
CA HIS A 236 -17.58 28.97 22.84
C HIS A 236 -17.72 28.09 21.59
N VAL A 237 -16.81 27.12 21.40
CA VAL A 237 -16.90 26.15 20.29
C VAL A 237 -18.18 25.34 20.37
N LEU A 238 -18.57 24.85 21.56
CA LEU A 238 -19.84 24.14 21.77
C LEU A 238 -21.05 25.05 21.52
N SER A 239 -20.98 26.33 21.90
CA SER A 239 -22.03 27.30 21.59
C SER A 239 -22.17 27.52 20.09
N ASP A 240 -21.05 27.67 19.37
CA ASP A 240 -21.01 27.86 17.93
C ASP A 240 -21.60 26.67 17.16
N MET A 241 -21.44 25.45 17.68
CA MET A 241 -22.04 24.25 17.08
C MET A 241 -23.58 24.32 17.01
N ASN A 242 -24.26 25.05 17.90
CA ASN A 242 -25.71 25.25 17.82
C ASN A 242 -26.13 26.15 16.64
N HIS A 243 -25.19 26.85 16.01
CA HIS A 243 -25.40 27.72 14.87
C HIS A 243 -24.91 27.11 13.55
N VAL A 244 -24.61 25.81 13.55
CA VAL A 244 -24.19 25.05 12.38
C VAL A 244 -25.32 24.10 11.98
N ASP A 245 -25.78 24.18 10.74
CA ASP A 245 -26.88 23.31 10.25
C ASP A 245 -26.38 21.92 9.82
N ASP A 246 -25.09 21.78 9.50
CA ASP A 246 -24.49 20.51 9.07
C ASP A 246 -24.27 19.57 10.27
N GLY A 247 -25.22 18.66 10.47
CA GLY A 247 -25.18 17.66 11.53
C GLY A 247 -23.99 16.70 11.43
N ASN A 248 -23.48 16.39 10.24
CA ASN A 248 -22.35 15.49 10.06
C ASN A 248 -21.04 16.20 10.44
N LEU A 249 -20.92 17.49 10.11
CA LEU A 249 -19.84 18.33 10.62
C LEU A 249 -19.86 18.37 12.15
N ILE A 250 -21.02 18.65 12.76
CA ILE A 250 -21.15 18.67 14.23
C ILE A 250 -20.73 17.33 14.82
N ALA A 251 -21.21 16.20 14.29
CA ALA A 251 -20.86 14.87 14.77
C ALA A 251 -19.34 14.64 14.79
N HIS A 252 -18.65 14.98 13.70
CA HIS A 252 -17.19 14.87 13.62
C HIS A 252 -16.45 15.75 14.64
N ARG A 253 -16.93 16.99 14.81
CA ARG A 253 -16.27 17.99 15.65
C ARG A 253 -16.49 17.71 17.13
N LEU A 254 -17.67 17.23 17.50
CA LEU A 254 -17.96 16.74 18.85
C LEU A 254 -17.05 15.56 19.23
N SER A 255 -16.91 14.56 18.37
CA SER A 255 -16.03 13.41 18.62
C SER A 255 -14.57 13.82 18.78
N SER A 256 -14.10 14.79 17.98
CA SER A 256 -12.73 15.32 18.07
C SER A 256 -12.46 16.10 19.36
N LEU A 257 -13.47 16.85 19.84
CA LEU A 257 -13.36 17.68 21.03
C LEU A 257 -13.55 16.87 22.32
N ALA A 258 -14.27 15.75 22.26
CA ALA A 258 -14.68 14.92 23.39
C ALA A 258 -13.57 14.57 24.41
N PRO A 259 -12.34 14.19 24.01
CA PRO A 259 -11.27 13.87 24.97
C PRO A 259 -10.88 15.03 25.89
N TRP A 260 -11.24 16.27 25.51
CA TRP A 260 -10.81 17.50 26.16
C TRP A 260 -11.93 18.22 26.92
N LEU A 261 -13.14 17.64 26.95
CA LEU A 261 -14.28 18.24 27.64
C LEU A 261 -14.34 17.81 29.10
N ASP A 262 -14.67 18.75 29.99
CA ASP A 262 -15.03 18.41 31.37
C ASP A 262 -16.46 17.83 31.46
N GLU A 263 -16.88 17.37 32.65
CA GLU A 263 -18.20 16.72 32.85
C GLU A 263 -19.39 17.61 32.46
N ARG A 264 -19.29 18.92 32.73
CA ARG A 264 -20.35 19.88 32.37
C ARG A 264 -20.39 20.05 30.86
N GLN A 265 -19.23 20.27 30.24
CA GLN A 265 -19.10 20.44 28.79
C GLN A 265 -19.52 19.18 28.04
N MET A 266 -19.23 18.01 28.57
CA MET A 266 -19.66 16.73 28.01
C MET A 266 -21.19 16.59 28.03
N THR A 267 -21.84 17.06 29.11
CA THR A 267 -23.32 17.10 29.17
C THR A 267 -23.89 18.03 28.09
N THR A 268 -23.26 19.18 27.85
CA THR A 268 -23.64 20.09 26.75
C THR A 268 -23.40 19.46 25.38
N ALA A 269 -22.24 18.85 25.15
CA ALA A 269 -21.91 18.13 23.92
C ALA A 269 -22.93 17.03 23.59
N ARG A 270 -23.33 16.25 24.61
CA ARG A 270 -24.38 15.26 24.49
C ARG A 270 -25.73 15.89 24.09
N SER A 271 -26.13 16.99 24.73
CA SER A 271 -27.36 17.70 24.36
C SER A 271 -27.33 18.21 22.92
N ILE A 272 -26.18 18.68 22.43
CA ILE A 272 -26.01 19.09 21.03
C ILE A 272 -26.18 17.88 20.12
N ALA A 273 -25.52 16.75 20.43
CA ALA A 273 -25.65 15.51 19.67
C ALA A 273 -27.11 15.00 19.63
N GLU A 274 -27.82 15.00 20.75
CA GLU A 274 -29.24 14.60 20.84
C GLU A 274 -30.17 15.55 20.03
N GLY A 275 -29.79 16.83 19.92
CA GLY A 275 -30.51 17.85 19.14
C GLY A 275 -30.30 17.79 17.63
N ILE A 276 -29.37 16.97 17.14
CA ILE A 276 -29.16 16.80 15.69
C ILE A 276 -30.43 16.21 15.06
N SER A 277 -30.94 16.90 14.03
CA SER A 277 -32.21 16.57 13.37
C SER A 277 -32.12 15.29 12.53
N ASP A 278 -31.02 15.14 11.78
CA ASP A 278 -30.77 13.96 10.97
C ASP A 278 -30.40 12.75 11.85
N PRO A 279 -31.15 11.64 11.83
CA PRO A 279 -30.90 10.48 12.68
C PRO A 279 -29.52 9.85 12.45
N GLY A 280 -29.03 9.78 11.22
CA GLY A 280 -27.71 9.23 10.90
C GLY A 280 -26.57 10.04 11.51
N CYS A 281 -26.62 11.36 11.37
CA CYS A 281 -25.70 12.29 12.02
C CYS A 281 -25.77 12.19 13.55
N ARG A 282 -26.98 12.03 14.12
CA ARG A 282 -27.17 11.84 15.56
C ARG A 282 -26.54 10.54 16.06
N VAL A 283 -26.68 9.43 15.33
CA VAL A 283 -25.98 8.17 15.65
C VAL A 283 -24.48 8.43 15.71
N ARG A 284 -23.92 9.03 14.66
CA ARG A 284 -22.49 9.30 14.56
C ARG A 284 -21.98 10.15 15.72
N ALA A 285 -22.69 11.23 16.05
CA ALA A 285 -22.32 12.13 17.13
C ALA A 285 -22.34 11.41 18.49
N LEU A 286 -23.42 10.69 18.80
CA LEU A 286 -23.54 9.99 20.07
C LEU A 286 -22.51 8.87 20.21
N THR A 287 -22.32 8.05 19.18
CA THR A 287 -21.31 7.00 19.14
C THR A 287 -19.91 7.54 19.45
N GLY A 288 -19.53 8.69 18.87
CA GLY A 288 -18.24 9.32 19.13
C GLY A 288 -18.08 9.93 20.54
N LEU A 289 -19.17 10.26 21.22
CA LEU A 289 -19.15 10.82 22.58
C LEU A 289 -19.13 9.75 23.68
N VAL A 290 -19.73 8.59 23.45
CA VAL A 290 -19.89 7.53 24.46
C VAL A 290 -18.59 7.18 25.20
N PRO A 291 -17.43 6.96 24.53
CA PRO A 291 -16.19 6.60 25.22
C PRO A 291 -15.69 7.64 26.24
N HIS A 292 -16.15 8.89 26.12
CA HIS A 292 -15.72 10.01 26.97
C HIS A 292 -16.78 10.42 28.00
N LEU A 293 -17.98 9.84 27.96
CA LEU A 293 -19.05 10.14 28.92
C LEU A 293 -18.78 9.48 30.29
N PRO A 294 -19.23 10.10 31.40
CA PRO A 294 -19.26 9.44 32.70
C PRO A 294 -20.06 8.13 32.66
N PRO A 295 -19.68 7.06 33.40
CA PRO A 295 -20.33 5.74 33.32
C PRO A 295 -21.85 5.76 33.52
N GLN A 296 -22.35 6.66 34.37
CA GLN A 296 -23.78 6.80 34.64
C GLN A 296 -24.57 7.34 33.44
N GLN A 297 -23.89 8.04 32.52
CA GLN A 297 -24.50 8.65 31.33
C GLN A 297 -24.33 7.79 30.06
N GLN A 298 -23.33 6.90 30.03
CA GLN A 298 -23.01 6.07 28.87
C GLN A 298 -24.20 5.21 28.41
N SER A 299 -24.84 4.45 29.31
CA SER A 299 -25.95 3.58 28.94
C SER A 299 -27.11 4.32 28.28
N GLY A 300 -27.41 5.54 28.76
CA GLY A 300 -28.45 6.38 28.17
C GLY A 300 -28.07 6.91 26.78
N ALA A 301 -26.80 7.27 26.59
CA ALA A 301 -26.30 7.73 25.29
C ALA A 301 -26.23 6.59 24.25
N ILE A 302 -25.79 5.39 24.67
CA ILE A 302 -25.81 4.18 23.85
C ILE A 302 -27.23 3.84 23.42
N ALA A 303 -28.20 3.84 24.35
CA ALA A 303 -29.60 3.59 24.03
C ALA A 303 -30.17 4.63 23.05
N SER A 304 -29.79 5.91 23.20
CA SER A 304 -30.18 6.98 22.28
C SER A 304 -29.56 6.79 20.89
N ALA A 305 -28.29 6.40 20.81
CA ALA A 305 -27.62 6.08 19.55
C ALA A 305 -28.27 4.87 18.84
N ALA A 306 -28.58 3.80 19.58
CA ALA A 306 -29.27 2.63 19.05
C ALA A 306 -30.70 2.96 18.56
N ALA A 307 -31.42 3.82 19.29
CA ALA A 307 -32.72 4.31 18.86
C ALA A 307 -32.61 5.17 17.58
N ALA A 308 -31.63 6.07 17.51
CA ALA A 308 -31.38 6.89 16.34
C ALA A 308 -31.01 6.03 15.12
N ALA A 309 -30.21 4.97 15.29
CA ALA A 309 -29.83 4.06 14.20
C ALA A 309 -31.05 3.33 13.62
N ARG A 310 -31.94 2.88 14.50
CA ARG A 310 -33.23 2.30 14.09
C ARG A 310 -34.10 3.30 13.31
N THR A 311 -34.13 4.57 13.73
CA THR A 311 -34.90 5.62 13.06
C THR A 311 -34.31 6.03 11.71
N ALA A 312 -32.97 6.08 11.61
CA ALA A 312 -32.27 6.34 10.34
C ALA A 312 -32.64 5.27 9.29
N GLY A 313 -32.79 4.02 9.75
CA GLY A 313 -33.11 2.88 8.90
C GLY A 313 -31.84 2.21 8.37
N ALA A 314 -32.03 1.05 7.76
CA ALA A 314 -30.91 0.19 7.38
C ALA A 314 -30.08 0.73 6.21
N ASP A 315 -30.59 1.67 5.40
CA ASP A 315 -29.91 2.23 4.23
C ASP A 315 -29.29 3.62 4.47
N ASP A 316 -29.35 4.15 5.69
CA ASP A 316 -28.78 5.47 5.99
C ASP A 316 -27.25 5.44 5.97
N SER A 317 -26.66 6.18 5.04
CA SER A 317 -25.22 6.15 4.78
C SER A 317 -24.39 6.66 5.96
N ILE A 318 -24.88 7.63 6.73
CA ILE A 318 -24.17 8.21 7.87
C ILE A 318 -24.24 7.27 9.07
N ALA A 319 -25.41 6.69 9.33
CA ALA A 319 -25.58 5.67 10.35
C ALA A 319 -24.67 4.47 10.07
N ILE A 320 -24.64 3.96 8.83
CA ILE A 320 -23.79 2.83 8.41
C ILE A 320 -22.31 3.07 8.73
N ILE A 321 -21.82 4.30 8.56
CA ILE A 321 -20.42 4.65 8.91
C ILE A 321 -20.18 4.54 10.43
N ALA A 322 -21.17 4.87 11.25
CA ALA A 322 -21.06 4.85 12.71
C ALA A 322 -21.41 3.48 13.33
N LEU A 323 -22.09 2.59 12.60
CA LEU A 323 -22.52 1.28 13.09
C LEU A 323 -21.36 0.41 13.63
N PRO A 324 -20.17 0.32 13.01
CA PRO A 324 -19.11 -0.54 13.51
C PRO A 324 -18.69 -0.24 14.94
N GLN A 325 -18.53 1.05 15.25
CA GLN A 325 -18.22 1.50 16.61
C GLN A 325 -19.42 1.33 17.55
N LEU A 326 -20.63 1.60 17.06
CA LEU A 326 -21.83 1.47 17.89
C LEU A 326 -22.03 0.03 18.36
N VAL A 327 -21.92 -0.94 17.45
CA VAL A 327 -22.18 -2.37 17.70
C VAL A 327 -21.32 -2.93 18.84
N GLU A 328 -20.07 -2.49 18.96
CA GLU A 328 -19.17 -2.90 20.06
C GLU A 328 -19.67 -2.45 21.44
N MET A 329 -20.51 -1.42 21.49
CA MET A 329 -21.04 -0.83 22.73
C MET A 329 -22.46 -1.31 23.07
N LEU A 330 -23.11 -2.05 22.17
CA LEU A 330 -24.50 -2.49 22.35
C LEU A 330 -24.60 -3.74 23.22
N ASP A 331 -25.67 -3.81 24.01
CA ASP A 331 -26.07 -5.06 24.64
C ASP A 331 -26.80 -6.00 23.66
N HIS A 332 -27.02 -7.25 24.07
CA HIS A 332 -27.70 -8.23 23.21
C HIS A 332 -29.14 -7.82 22.85
N GLU A 333 -29.87 -7.07 23.68
CA GLU A 333 -31.23 -6.64 23.33
C GLU A 333 -31.20 -5.61 22.19
N GLN A 334 -30.30 -4.63 22.30
CA GLN A 334 -30.07 -3.60 21.30
C GLN A 334 -29.53 -4.19 19.98
N LEU A 335 -28.63 -5.17 20.05
CA LEU A 335 -28.16 -5.91 18.86
C LEU A 335 -29.31 -6.66 18.18
N GLY A 336 -30.20 -7.29 18.96
CA GLY A 336 -31.37 -7.99 18.42
C GLY A 336 -32.34 -7.06 17.71
N VAL A 337 -32.51 -5.86 18.24
CA VAL A 337 -33.25 -4.78 17.59
C VAL A 337 -32.64 -4.42 16.23
N LEU A 338 -31.33 -4.18 16.16
CA LEU A 338 -30.69 -3.80 14.90
C LEU A 338 -30.76 -4.95 13.89
N LEU A 339 -30.53 -6.19 14.35
CA LEU A 339 -30.66 -7.39 13.52
C LEU A 339 -32.08 -7.52 12.93
N SER A 340 -33.12 -7.21 13.71
CA SER A 340 -34.51 -7.27 13.23
C SER A 340 -34.83 -6.22 12.16
N ALA A 341 -34.04 -5.14 12.07
CA ALA A 341 -34.20 -4.10 11.06
C ALA A 341 -33.46 -4.41 9.75
N VAL A 342 -32.48 -5.34 9.76
CA VAL A 342 -31.68 -5.70 8.58
C VAL A 342 -32.56 -6.03 7.35
N PRO A 343 -33.63 -6.84 7.44
CA PRO A 343 -34.45 -7.19 6.27
C PRO A 343 -35.18 -5.99 5.63
N SER A 344 -35.25 -4.84 6.31
CA SER A 344 -35.86 -3.62 5.77
C SER A 344 -34.95 -2.85 4.82
N ALA A 345 -33.64 -3.19 4.76
CA ALA A 345 -32.72 -2.57 3.83
C ALA A 345 -33.14 -2.87 2.38
N ARG A 346 -33.15 -1.83 1.56
CA ARG A 346 -33.59 -1.88 0.16
C ARG A 346 -32.75 -2.83 -0.68
N TRP A 347 -31.45 -2.93 -0.38
CA TRP A 347 -30.51 -3.71 -1.16
C TRP A 347 -29.93 -4.86 -0.34
N GLU A 348 -29.89 -6.06 -0.92
CA GLU A 348 -29.40 -7.27 -0.25
C GLU A 348 -27.91 -7.21 0.10
N ASN A 349 -27.10 -6.40 -0.62
CA ASN A 349 -25.71 -6.16 -0.26
C ASN A 349 -25.60 -5.35 1.05
N THR A 350 -26.51 -4.41 1.31
CA THR A 350 -26.61 -3.73 2.62
C THR A 350 -26.98 -4.73 3.72
N GLN A 351 -27.89 -5.67 3.42
CA GLN A 351 -28.27 -6.72 4.37
C GLN A 351 -27.08 -7.62 4.72
N ALA A 352 -26.36 -8.10 3.70
CA ALA A 352 -25.17 -8.92 3.89
C ALA A 352 -24.07 -8.20 4.68
N TYR A 353 -23.82 -6.93 4.38
CA TYR A 353 -22.88 -6.09 5.12
C TYR A 353 -23.26 -5.96 6.60
N GLN A 354 -24.52 -5.66 6.90
CA GLN A 354 -24.99 -5.52 8.29
C GLN A 354 -24.96 -6.85 9.05
N ILE A 355 -25.27 -7.97 8.40
CA ILE A 355 -25.11 -9.30 9.00
C ILE A 355 -23.65 -9.54 9.38
N GLY A 356 -22.72 -9.28 8.47
CA GLY A 356 -21.29 -9.45 8.75
C GLY A 356 -20.79 -8.54 9.86
N LEU A 357 -21.31 -7.30 9.94
CA LEU A 357 -20.96 -6.38 11.00
C LEU A 357 -21.46 -6.84 12.38
N LEU A 358 -22.68 -7.37 12.44
CA LEU A 358 -23.29 -7.80 13.70
C LEU A 358 -22.75 -9.14 14.18
N ALA A 359 -22.38 -10.05 13.26
CA ALA A 359 -22.06 -11.45 13.53
C ALA A 359 -21.12 -11.70 14.74
N PRO A 360 -20.02 -10.93 14.94
CA PRO A 360 -19.12 -11.16 16.05
C PRO A 360 -19.72 -10.93 17.45
N HIS A 361 -20.83 -10.18 17.52
CA HIS A 361 -21.45 -9.72 18.76
C HIS A 361 -22.79 -10.41 19.06
N LEU A 362 -23.29 -11.23 18.15
CA LEU A 362 -24.58 -11.89 18.28
C LEU A 362 -24.54 -13.06 19.28
N ALA A 363 -25.54 -13.14 20.15
CA ALA A 363 -25.78 -14.33 20.97
C ALA A 363 -26.31 -15.50 20.11
N PRO A 364 -26.23 -16.78 20.57
CA PRO A 364 -26.61 -17.93 19.76
C PRO A 364 -27.99 -17.86 19.10
N ARG A 365 -29.03 -17.44 19.83
CA ARG A 365 -30.39 -17.27 19.25
C ARG A 365 -30.47 -16.19 18.18
N GLN A 366 -29.59 -15.20 18.25
CA GLN A 366 -29.52 -14.11 17.28
C GLN A 366 -28.73 -14.56 16.04
N LEU A 367 -27.71 -15.41 16.21
CA LEU A 367 -27.04 -16.08 15.08
C LEU A 367 -28.03 -16.94 14.28
N ASP A 368 -28.95 -17.65 14.93
CA ASP A 368 -30.02 -18.39 14.22
C ASP A 368 -30.90 -17.47 13.37
N THR A 369 -31.23 -16.30 13.91
CA THR A 369 -32.02 -15.27 13.21
C THR A 369 -31.23 -14.71 12.03
N ALA A 370 -29.94 -14.39 12.23
CA ALA A 370 -29.06 -13.91 11.18
C ALA A 370 -28.86 -14.95 10.07
N LEU A 371 -28.73 -16.24 10.41
CA LEU A 371 -28.67 -17.34 9.45
C LEU A 371 -29.94 -17.44 8.61
N ALA A 372 -31.12 -17.29 9.23
CA ALA A 372 -32.38 -17.30 8.51
C ALA A 372 -32.49 -16.12 7.52
N ILE A 373 -32.05 -14.92 7.93
CA ILE A 373 -32.00 -13.74 7.05
C ILE A 373 -31.01 -13.98 5.90
N ALA A 374 -29.77 -14.40 6.21
CA ALA A 374 -28.73 -14.66 5.23
C ALA A 374 -29.16 -15.72 4.20
N GLY A 375 -29.75 -16.82 4.65
CA GLY A 375 -30.26 -17.89 3.77
C GLY A 375 -31.45 -17.47 2.91
N GLY A 376 -32.20 -16.45 3.33
CA GLY A 376 -33.35 -15.90 2.60
C GLY A 376 -33.00 -14.89 1.50
N LEU A 377 -31.73 -14.46 1.40
CA LEU A 377 -31.27 -13.53 0.37
C LEU A 377 -31.39 -14.17 -1.02
N GLY A 378 -31.98 -13.44 -1.97
CA GLY A 378 -32.22 -13.92 -3.33
C GLY A 378 -30.95 -13.94 -4.18
N ASP A 379 -30.18 -12.86 -4.13
CA ASP A 379 -28.91 -12.72 -4.84
C ASP A 379 -27.86 -13.70 -4.29
N PRO A 380 -27.30 -14.59 -5.14
CA PRO A 380 -26.31 -15.57 -4.70
C PRO A 380 -25.07 -14.94 -4.07
N SER A 381 -24.58 -13.82 -4.59
CA SER A 381 -23.35 -13.17 -4.09
C SER A 381 -23.56 -12.58 -2.69
N CYS A 382 -24.70 -11.92 -2.48
CA CYS A 382 -25.10 -11.40 -1.17
C CYS A 382 -25.32 -12.54 -0.16
N ARG A 383 -25.97 -13.63 -0.59
CA ARG A 383 -26.18 -14.82 0.24
C ARG A 383 -24.87 -15.47 0.69
N VAL A 384 -23.92 -15.68 -0.22
CA VAL A 384 -22.60 -16.23 0.16
C VAL A 384 -21.89 -15.30 1.12
N THR A 385 -21.85 -13.99 0.83
CA THR A 385 -21.17 -13.00 1.68
C THR A 385 -21.73 -12.98 3.11
N ALA A 386 -23.07 -13.00 3.25
CA ALA A 386 -23.73 -13.01 4.54
C ALA A 386 -23.46 -14.31 5.31
N LEU A 387 -23.57 -15.47 4.65
CA LEU A 387 -23.30 -16.78 5.28
C LEU A 387 -21.83 -16.91 5.67
N ALA A 388 -20.91 -16.52 4.79
CA ALA A 388 -19.47 -16.56 5.04
C ALA A 388 -19.08 -15.75 6.28
N SER A 389 -19.70 -14.58 6.47
CA SER A 389 -19.44 -13.72 7.63
C SER A 389 -19.97 -14.31 8.95
N LEU A 390 -20.94 -15.23 8.90
CA LEU A 390 -21.48 -15.89 10.10
C LEU A 390 -20.64 -17.11 10.51
N LEU A 391 -20.05 -17.84 9.56
CA LEU A 391 -19.32 -19.11 9.79
C LEU A 391 -18.34 -19.11 10.97
N PRO A 392 -17.51 -18.06 11.19
CA PRO A 392 -16.56 -18.02 12.30
C PRO A 392 -17.22 -18.04 13.69
N HIS A 393 -18.49 -17.63 13.77
CA HIS A 393 -19.21 -17.42 15.02
C HIS A 393 -20.22 -18.54 15.34
N LEU A 394 -20.45 -19.46 14.40
CA LEU A 394 -21.42 -20.55 14.56
C LEU A 394 -20.86 -21.70 15.40
N ALA A 395 -21.73 -22.37 16.14
CA ALA A 395 -21.45 -23.67 16.73
C ALA A 395 -21.29 -24.75 15.62
N ALA A 396 -20.57 -25.83 15.92
CA ALA A 396 -20.26 -26.88 14.95
C ALA A 396 -21.51 -27.48 14.28
N GLU A 397 -22.62 -27.58 15.02
CA GLU A 397 -23.90 -28.12 14.52
C GLU A 397 -24.56 -27.27 13.43
N HIS A 398 -24.35 -25.96 13.44
CA HIS A 398 -24.90 -25.03 12.45
C HIS A 398 -23.89 -24.66 11.36
N ARG A 399 -22.60 -24.85 11.62
CA ARG A 399 -21.52 -24.43 10.73
C ARG A 399 -21.47 -25.24 9.43
N GLU A 400 -21.54 -26.56 9.50
CA GLU A 400 -21.50 -27.41 8.31
C GLU A 400 -22.69 -27.17 7.36
N PRO A 401 -23.96 -27.11 7.86
CA PRO A 401 -25.10 -26.73 7.00
C PRO A 401 -24.97 -25.34 6.40
N ALA A 402 -24.46 -24.36 7.16
CA ALA A 402 -24.25 -23.00 6.65
C ALA A 402 -23.15 -22.95 5.58
N ALA A 403 -22.05 -23.69 5.77
CA ALA A 403 -20.97 -23.81 4.79
C ALA A 403 -21.45 -24.48 3.50
N ALA A 404 -22.26 -25.54 3.64
CA ALA A 404 -22.89 -26.21 2.50
C ALA A 404 -23.84 -25.27 1.73
N ALA A 405 -24.65 -24.47 2.44
CA ALA A 405 -25.54 -23.49 1.83
C ALA A 405 -24.78 -22.37 1.11
N ALA A 406 -23.67 -21.91 1.70
CA ALA A 406 -22.78 -20.94 1.07
C ALA A 406 -22.16 -21.53 -0.21
N LEU A 407 -21.56 -22.71 -0.13
CA LEU A 407 -20.97 -23.39 -1.30
C LEU A 407 -22.00 -23.65 -2.40
N ALA A 408 -23.24 -24.03 -2.06
CA ALA A 408 -24.31 -24.18 -3.03
C ALA A 408 -24.64 -22.85 -3.73
N ALA A 409 -24.66 -21.73 -2.99
CA ALA A 409 -24.91 -20.42 -3.57
C ALA A 409 -23.77 -19.95 -4.50
N VAL A 410 -22.51 -20.32 -4.21
CA VAL A 410 -21.35 -20.02 -5.07
C VAL A 410 -21.55 -20.51 -6.51
N THR A 411 -22.20 -21.64 -6.72
CA THR A 411 -22.43 -22.20 -8.07
C THR A 411 -23.25 -21.29 -8.99
N ALA A 412 -24.00 -20.33 -8.43
CA ALA A 412 -24.82 -19.38 -9.16
C ALA A 412 -24.17 -17.98 -9.24
N VAL A 413 -22.95 -17.80 -8.72
CA VAL A 413 -22.20 -16.54 -8.75
C VAL A 413 -21.39 -16.48 -10.05
N SER A 414 -21.43 -15.34 -10.75
CA SER A 414 -20.69 -15.16 -12.01
C SER A 414 -19.18 -15.18 -11.84
N PHE A 415 -18.68 -14.71 -10.69
CA PHE A 415 -17.26 -14.68 -10.33
C PHE A 415 -17.08 -15.35 -8.95
N PRO A 416 -17.00 -16.69 -8.90
CA PRO A 416 -17.12 -17.42 -7.63
C PRO A 416 -15.83 -17.45 -6.79
N TRP A 417 -14.69 -17.03 -7.35
CA TRP A 417 -13.37 -17.22 -6.73
C TRP A 417 -13.26 -16.53 -5.37
N ASP A 418 -13.57 -15.23 -5.23
CA ASP A 418 -13.57 -14.51 -3.95
C ASP A 418 -14.46 -15.20 -2.91
N SER A 419 -15.64 -15.64 -3.35
CA SER A 419 -16.62 -16.32 -2.50
C SER A 419 -16.11 -17.68 -2.01
N LEU A 420 -15.39 -18.43 -2.85
CA LEU A 420 -14.78 -19.71 -2.45
C LEU A 420 -13.67 -19.50 -1.42
N ILE A 421 -12.80 -18.49 -1.62
CA ILE A 421 -11.72 -18.17 -0.70
C ILE A 421 -12.29 -17.83 0.68
N GLY A 422 -13.35 -17.02 0.74
CA GLY A 422 -14.00 -16.61 1.99
C GLY A 422 -14.62 -17.75 2.80
N ILE A 423 -14.96 -18.88 2.18
CA ILE A 423 -15.57 -20.03 2.87
C ILE A 423 -14.63 -21.22 3.04
N ALA A 424 -13.45 -21.22 2.40
CA ALA A 424 -12.54 -22.36 2.30
C ALA A 424 -12.19 -23.00 3.65
N ALA A 425 -11.89 -22.17 4.65
CA ALA A 425 -11.53 -22.62 6.01
C ALA A 425 -12.63 -23.40 6.75
N TRP A 426 -13.86 -23.34 6.25
CA TRP A 426 -15.05 -23.91 6.88
C TRP A 426 -15.63 -25.09 6.10
N LEU A 427 -15.01 -25.45 4.97
CA LEU A 427 -15.44 -26.55 4.13
C LEU A 427 -14.91 -27.89 4.67
N THR A 428 -15.73 -28.93 4.59
CA THR A 428 -15.29 -30.31 4.78
C THR A 428 -14.45 -30.79 3.60
N ARG A 429 -13.76 -31.94 3.74
CA ARG A 429 -12.99 -32.55 2.65
C ARG A 429 -13.81 -32.68 1.36
N ASP A 430 -15.02 -33.23 1.45
CA ASP A 430 -15.90 -33.46 0.29
C ASP A 430 -16.40 -32.14 -0.31
N GLN A 431 -16.60 -31.11 0.53
CA GLN A 431 -16.94 -29.77 0.08
C GLN A 431 -15.76 -29.07 -0.61
N LEU A 432 -14.53 -29.30 -0.17
CA LEU A 432 -13.31 -28.82 -0.84
C LEU A 432 -13.12 -29.48 -2.20
N ASP A 433 -13.48 -30.75 -2.37
CA ASP A 433 -13.50 -31.40 -3.69
C ASP A 433 -14.49 -30.70 -4.63
N THR A 434 -15.69 -30.39 -4.13
CA THR A 434 -16.70 -29.64 -4.88
C THR A 434 -16.21 -28.22 -5.23
N ALA A 435 -15.58 -27.52 -4.27
CA ALA A 435 -14.99 -26.21 -4.51
C ALA A 435 -13.90 -26.26 -5.59
N THR A 436 -13.05 -27.29 -5.55
CA THR A 436 -11.98 -27.52 -6.54
C THR A 436 -12.56 -27.83 -7.92
N ASP A 437 -13.68 -28.56 -7.99
CA ASP A 437 -14.39 -28.79 -9.26
C ASP A 437 -15.00 -27.50 -9.83
N ILE A 438 -15.50 -26.59 -8.99
CA ILE A 438 -15.94 -25.25 -9.42
C ILE A 438 -14.76 -24.48 -10.00
N VAL A 439 -13.60 -24.50 -9.33
CA VAL A 439 -12.36 -23.84 -9.80
C VAL A 439 -11.88 -24.40 -11.13
N ALA A 440 -11.97 -25.71 -11.34
CA ALA A 440 -11.62 -26.35 -12.61
C ALA A 440 -12.43 -25.81 -13.80
N GLY A 441 -13.68 -25.38 -13.56
CA GLY A 441 -14.56 -24.81 -14.57
C GLY A 441 -14.38 -23.31 -14.83
N MET A 442 -13.54 -22.61 -14.06
CA MET A 442 -13.29 -21.17 -14.21
C MET A 442 -12.36 -20.87 -15.39
N ASP A 443 -12.40 -19.64 -15.90
CA ASP A 443 -11.38 -19.13 -16.81
C ASP A 443 -10.00 -19.10 -16.14
N ASP A 444 -8.94 -19.28 -16.95
CA ASP A 444 -7.55 -19.33 -16.50
C ASP A 444 -7.15 -18.13 -15.63
N ALA A 445 -7.65 -16.93 -15.98
CA ALA A 445 -7.40 -15.68 -15.28
C ALA A 445 -7.79 -15.68 -13.78
N TYR A 446 -8.82 -16.44 -13.40
CA TYR A 446 -9.29 -16.53 -12.02
C TYR A 446 -8.93 -17.85 -11.35
N ARG A 447 -8.59 -18.88 -12.15
CA ARG A 447 -8.27 -20.21 -11.65
C ARG A 447 -7.04 -20.19 -10.75
N GLY A 448 -6.00 -19.45 -11.12
CA GLY A 448 -4.78 -19.32 -10.31
C GLY A 448 -5.05 -18.76 -8.92
N THR A 449 -5.73 -17.60 -8.84
CA THR A 449 -6.12 -16.96 -7.58
C THR A 449 -7.03 -17.85 -6.73
N ALA A 450 -8.00 -18.53 -7.35
CA ALA A 450 -8.91 -19.41 -6.62
C ALA A 450 -8.19 -20.64 -6.04
N LEU A 451 -7.27 -21.26 -6.79
CA LEU A 451 -6.42 -22.34 -6.28
C LEU A 451 -5.54 -21.85 -5.12
N ALA A 452 -4.96 -20.65 -5.26
CA ALA A 452 -4.13 -20.03 -4.23
C ALA A 452 -4.86 -19.84 -2.89
N GLY A 453 -6.15 -19.47 -2.91
CA GLY A 453 -6.91 -19.32 -1.68
C GLY A 453 -7.47 -20.62 -1.09
N LEU A 454 -7.60 -21.69 -1.89
CA LEU A 454 -8.03 -23.00 -1.40
C LEU A 454 -6.88 -23.81 -0.78
N ILE A 455 -5.64 -23.65 -1.27
CA ILE A 455 -4.53 -24.57 -0.98
C ILE A 455 -4.25 -24.76 0.51
N ALA A 456 -4.40 -23.72 1.34
CA ALA A 456 -4.16 -23.78 2.78
C ALA A 456 -5.10 -24.77 3.52
N HIS A 457 -6.17 -25.21 2.86
CA HIS A 457 -7.19 -26.10 3.41
C HIS A 457 -7.21 -27.47 2.74
N LEU A 458 -6.43 -27.67 1.67
CA LEU A 458 -6.38 -28.93 0.94
C LEU A 458 -5.45 -29.94 1.63
N ASP A 459 -5.81 -31.21 1.55
CA ASP A 459 -4.90 -32.29 1.95
C ASP A 459 -3.87 -32.60 0.85
N ALA A 460 -2.98 -33.57 1.10
CA ALA A 460 -1.94 -33.95 0.14
C ALA A 460 -2.48 -34.34 -1.24
N ALA A 461 -3.54 -35.17 -1.28
CA ALA A 461 -4.10 -35.66 -2.53
C ALA A 461 -4.84 -34.56 -3.30
N GLN A 462 -5.56 -33.68 -2.58
CA GLN A 462 -6.23 -32.52 -3.16
C GLN A 462 -5.22 -31.49 -3.67
N SER A 463 -4.08 -31.33 -2.99
CA SER A 463 -2.99 -30.45 -3.41
C SER A 463 -2.31 -30.92 -4.71
N ASP A 464 -2.10 -32.23 -4.88
CA ASP A 464 -1.55 -32.78 -6.13
C ASP A 464 -2.52 -32.57 -7.30
N ARG A 465 -3.83 -32.69 -7.04
CA ARG A 465 -4.86 -32.36 -8.03
C ARG A 465 -4.85 -30.88 -8.40
N ALA A 466 -4.73 -29.99 -7.41
CA ALA A 466 -4.60 -28.54 -7.62
C ALA A 466 -3.34 -28.19 -8.42
N LEU A 467 -2.20 -28.86 -8.17
CA LEU A 467 -0.99 -28.71 -8.97
C LEU A 467 -1.21 -29.12 -10.43
N GLY A 468 -1.89 -30.23 -10.68
CA GLY A 468 -2.27 -30.64 -12.03
C GLY A 468 -3.13 -29.58 -12.75
N MET A 469 -4.04 -28.92 -12.03
CA MET A 469 -4.82 -27.81 -12.57
C MET A 469 -3.94 -26.59 -12.87
N ALA A 470 -3.06 -26.21 -11.95
CA ALA A 470 -2.12 -25.10 -12.15
C ALA A 470 -1.22 -25.32 -13.38
N MET A 471 -0.71 -26.53 -13.57
CA MET A 471 0.07 -26.90 -14.75
C MET A 471 -0.70 -26.78 -16.07
N SER A 472 -2.03 -26.94 -16.03
CA SER A 472 -2.90 -26.83 -17.22
C SER A 472 -3.36 -25.40 -17.56
N ILE A 473 -2.99 -24.40 -16.75
CA ILE A 473 -3.31 -22.99 -17.03
C ILE A 473 -2.52 -22.53 -18.27
N ASN A 474 -3.21 -21.97 -19.27
CA ASN A 474 -2.58 -21.51 -20.51
C ASN A 474 -1.97 -20.11 -20.35
N ASP A 475 -2.63 -19.25 -19.58
CA ASP A 475 -2.10 -17.91 -19.27
C ASP A 475 -0.87 -18.02 -18.35
N GLU A 476 0.30 -17.59 -18.84
CA GLU A 476 1.57 -17.74 -18.10
C GLU A 476 1.57 -16.99 -16.77
N HIS A 477 0.92 -15.83 -16.72
CA HIS A 477 0.86 -15.01 -15.52
C HIS A 477 0.02 -15.69 -14.43
N SER A 478 -1.19 -16.14 -14.77
CA SER A 478 -2.03 -16.91 -13.84
C SER A 478 -1.39 -18.25 -13.45
N ARG A 479 -0.61 -18.87 -14.35
CA ARG A 479 0.14 -20.09 -14.06
C ARG A 479 1.27 -19.84 -13.06
N ALA A 480 2.04 -18.76 -13.26
CA ALA A 480 3.08 -18.30 -12.34
C ALA A 480 2.52 -18.01 -10.94
N GLU A 481 1.42 -17.27 -10.85
CA GLU A 481 0.75 -16.99 -9.56
C GLU A 481 0.32 -18.27 -8.85
N ALA A 482 -0.25 -19.23 -9.58
CA ALA A 482 -0.63 -20.53 -9.03
C ALA A 482 0.58 -21.31 -8.49
N PHE A 483 1.71 -21.31 -9.20
CA PHE A 483 2.95 -21.94 -8.75
C PHE A 483 3.48 -21.34 -7.46
N VAL A 484 3.51 -20.02 -7.34
CA VAL A 484 3.93 -19.32 -6.12
C VAL A 484 3.05 -19.70 -4.94
N ALA A 485 1.72 -19.68 -5.12
CA ALA A 485 0.81 -20.00 -4.04
C ALA A 485 0.90 -21.45 -3.57
N LEU A 486 1.06 -22.39 -4.51
CA LEU A 486 1.22 -23.82 -4.21
C LEU A 486 2.53 -24.11 -3.48
N ALA A 487 3.63 -23.40 -3.80
CA ALA A 487 4.94 -23.67 -3.21
C ALA A 487 4.96 -23.58 -1.67
N GLY A 488 4.08 -22.78 -1.06
CA GLY A 488 4.00 -22.69 0.40
C GLY A 488 3.40 -23.91 1.11
N HIS A 489 2.69 -24.78 0.38
CA HIS A 489 1.75 -25.74 0.97
C HIS A 489 1.89 -27.18 0.43
N VAL A 490 2.73 -27.40 -0.60
CA VAL A 490 2.92 -28.73 -1.19
C VAL A 490 4.14 -29.47 -0.62
N HIS A 491 4.18 -30.79 -0.85
CA HIS A 491 5.27 -31.66 -0.44
C HIS A 491 6.54 -31.45 -1.30
N SER A 492 7.69 -31.94 -0.83
CA SER A 492 8.99 -31.76 -1.50
C SER A 492 9.03 -32.21 -2.95
N ASP A 493 8.34 -33.31 -3.28
CA ASP A 493 8.34 -33.87 -4.64
C ASP A 493 7.58 -32.96 -5.61
N SER A 494 6.46 -32.39 -5.14
CA SER A 494 5.66 -31.42 -5.87
C SER A 494 6.40 -30.08 -6.03
N LEU A 495 7.23 -29.68 -5.07
CA LEU A 495 8.08 -28.48 -5.19
C LEU A 495 9.13 -28.61 -6.31
N VAL A 496 9.69 -29.80 -6.52
CA VAL A 496 10.63 -30.04 -7.63
C VAL A 496 9.91 -29.83 -8.97
N LEU A 497 8.69 -30.34 -9.09
CA LEU A 497 7.87 -30.15 -10.30
C LEU A 497 7.51 -28.68 -10.53
N ILE A 498 7.11 -27.96 -9.48
CA ILE A 498 6.81 -26.52 -9.58
C ILE A 498 8.05 -25.73 -9.99
N THR A 499 9.22 -26.03 -9.40
CA THR A 499 10.47 -25.31 -9.71
C THR A 499 10.90 -25.56 -11.16
N ALA A 500 10.79 -26.80 -11.65
CA ALA A 500 11.06 -27.13 -13.04
C ALA A 500 10.09 -26.42 -13.99
N ALA A 501 8.79 -26.44 -13.70
CA ALA A 501 7.79 -25.77 -14.51
C ALA A 501 7.95 -24.23 -14.51
N ALA A 502 8.32 -23.64 -13.37
CA ALA A 502 8.62 -22.22 -13.27
C ALA A 502 9.83 -21.82 -14.15
N ALA A 503 10.86 -22.67 -14.23
CA ALA A 503 12.02 -22.45 -15.09
C ALA A 503 11.71 -22.54 -16.60
N GLU A 504 10.58 -23.14 -16.98
CA GLU A 504 10.12 -23.29 -18.36
C GLU A 504 9.17 -22.17 -18.84
N LEU A 505 8.76 -21.24 -17.96
CA LEU A 505 7.93 -20.08 -18.34
C LEU A 505 8.59 -19.27 -19.47
N GLU A 506 7.87 -18.92 -20.53
CA GLU A 506 8.44 -18.27 -21.72
C GLU A 506 8.87 -16.83 -21.42
N ASP A 507 8.04 -16.09 -20.68
CA ASP A 507 8.38 -14.74 -20.22
C ASP A 507 9.50 -14.75 -19.16
N LEU A 508 10.62 -14.10 -19.48
CA LEU A 508 11.81 -14.07 -18.61
C LEU A 508 11.56 -13.31 -17.30
N GLU A 509 10.75 -12.25 -17.30
CA GLU A 509 10.43 -11.50 -16.07
C GLU A 509 9.58 -12.38 -15.15
N LEU A 510 8.52 -13.01 -15.68
CA LEU A 510 7.69 -13.94 -14.91
C LEU A 510 8.51 -15.14 -14.40
N ARG A 511 9.42 -15.68 -15.22
CA ARG A 511 10.31 -16.78 -14.83
C ARG A 511 11.18 -16.41 -13.63
N ILE A 512 11.80 -15.22 -13.66
CA ILE A 512 12.67 -14.74 -12.58
C ILE A 512 11.84 -14.48 -11.32
N ASP A 513 10.74 -13.73 -11.43
CA ASP A 513 9.88 -13.36 -10.30
C ASP A 513 9.29 -14.60 -9.61
N THR A 514 8.83 -15.58 -10.39
CA THR A 514 8.30 -16.86 -9.88
C THR A 514 9.39 -17.64 -9.15
N THR A 515 10.61 -17.70 -9.71
CA THR A 515 11.74 -18.40 -9.09
C THR A 515 12.14 -17.77 -7.76
N ILE A 516 12.19 -16.43 -7.71
CA ILE A 516 12.43 -15.66 -6.48
C ILE A 516 11.37 -15.99 -5.42
N ALA A 517 10.10 -15.98 -5.81
CA ALA A 517 8.99 -16.20 -4.89
C ALA A 517 8.92 -17.64 -4.35
N ILE A 518 9.34 -18.64 -5.13
CA ILE A 518 9.38 -20.05 -4.70
C ILE A 518 10.64 -20.36 -3.86
N ALA A 519 11.72 -19.58 -4.02
CA ALA A 519 13.01 -19.80 -3.36
C ALA A 519 12.97 -20.07 -1.84
N PRO A 520 12.10 -19.42 -1.03
CA PRO A 520 11.99 -19.70 0.40
C PRO A 520 11.48 -21.11 0.75
N HIS A 521 10.79 -21.78 -0.18
CA HIS A 521 10.13 -23.07 0.05
C HIS A 521 10.98 -24.27 -0.38
N ILE A 522 12.02 -24.06 -1.18
CA ILE A 522 12.88 -25.11 -1.72
C ILE A 522 14.12 -25.36 -0.84
N ALA A 523 14.66 -26.58 -0.92
CA ALA A 523 15.85 -26.97 -0.17
C ALA A 523 17.06 -26.10 -0.53
N PRO A 524 17.97 -25.78 0.42
CA PRO A 524 19.05 -24.80 0.21
C PRO A 524 19.92 -25.05 -1.03
N ALA A 525 20.29 -26.30 -1.31
CA ALA A 525 21.11 -26.61 -2.48
C ALA A 525 20.37 -26.35 -3.80
N ALA A 526 19.10 -26.74 -3.89
CA ALA A 526 18.25 -26.47 -5.06
C ALA A 526 17.94 -24.97 -5.19
N ARG A 527 17.83 -24.26 -4.06
CA ARG A 527 17.66 -22.81 -4.01
C ARG A 527 18.84 -22.08 -4.65
N ASP A 528 20.05 -22.43 -4.23
CA ASP A 528 21.26 -21.77 -4.72
C ASP A 528 21.42 -21.98 -6.24
N GLU A 529 21.06 -23.17 -6.74
CA GLU A 529 21.02 -23.48 -8.18
C GLU A 529 19.96 -22.68 -8.94
N ALA A 530 18.73 -22.60 -8.41
CA ALA A 530 17.63 -21.86 -9.04
C ALA A 530 17.92 -20.35 -9.09
N ILE A 531 18.43 -19.77 -8.00
CA ILE A 531 18.78 -18.35 -7.93
C ILE A 531 19.96 -18.04 -8.85
N SER A 532 20.97 -18.91 -8.93
CA SER A 532 22.10 -18.73 -9.85
C SER A 532 21.64 -18.76 -11.32
N SER A 533 20.71 -19.66 -11.65
CA SER A 533 20.09 -19.73 -12.98
C SER A 533 19.29 -18.46 -13.27
N ALA A 534 18.53 -17.95 -12.30
CA ALA A 534 17.78 -16.70 -12.42
C ALA A 534 18.68 -15.48 -12.63
N VAL A 535 19.87 -15.41 -12.02
CA VAL A 535 20.86 -14.36 -12.31
C VAL A 535 21.34 -14.44 -13.76
N SER A 536 21.55 -15.65 -14.29
CA SER A 536 21.90 -15.83 -15.69
C SER A 536 20.79 -15.35 -16.62
N TRP A 537 19.52 -15.66 -16.31
CA TRP A 537 18.37 -15.18 -17.09
C TRP A 537 18.22 -13.66 -17.01
N ALA A 538 18.40 -13.07 -15.83
CA ALA A 538 18.34 -11.62 -15.63
C ALA A 538 19.35 -10.90 -16.51
N ARG A 539 20.58 -11.43 -16.65
CA ARG A 539 21.61 -10.86 -17.53
C ARG A 539 21.25 -10.88 -19.01
N THR A 540 20.36 -11.78 -19.45
CA THR A 540 19.87 -11.87 -20.83
C THR A 540 18.62 -11.02 -21.10
N VAL A 541 18.06 -10.35 -20.09
CA VAL A 541 16.91 -9.45 -20.28
C VAL A 541 17.34 -8.24 -21.12
N ASN A 542 16.63 -8.02 -22.23
CA ASN A 542 16.94 -6.99 -23.20
C ASN A 542 16.77 -5.57 -22.63
N ASP A 543 15.67 -5.34 -21.92
CA ASP A 543 15.38 -4.05 -21.32
C ASP A 543 16.32 -3.78 -20.13
N PRO A 544 17.11 -2.68 -20.14
CA PRO A 544 18.05 -2.39 -19.06
C PRO A 544 17.35 -2.11 -17.73
N GLY A 545 16.16 -1.51 -17.73
CA GLY A 545 15.40 -1.23 -16.52
C GLY A 545 14.92 -2.50 -15.84
N THR A 546 14.24 -3.38 -16.58
CA THR A 546 13.79 -4.70 -16.11
C THR A 546 14.97 -5.57 -15.67
N ARG A 547 16.08 -5.57 -16.42
CA ARG A 547 17.31 -6.29 -16.05
C ARG A 547 17.90 -5.80 -14.74
N ALA A 548 18.05 -4.49 -14.57
CA ALA A 548 18.56 -3.91 -13.33
C ALA A 548 17.65 -4.28 -12.15
N LYS A 549 16.33 -4.13 -12.31
CA LYS A 549 15.33 -4.51 -11.29
C LYS A 549 15.46 -5.98 -10.89
N ALA A 550 15.56 -6.90 -11.85
CA ALA A 550 15.74 -8.33 -11.60
C ALA A 550 17.03 -8.64 -10.82
N LEU A 551 18.17 -8.04 -11.22
CA LEU A 551 19.45 -8.21 -10.54
C LEU A 551 19.42 -7.66 -9.10
N ILE A 552 18.76 -6.51 -8.88
CA ILE A 552 18.55 -5.92 -7.55
C ILE A 552 17.79 -6.89 -6.65
N LEU A 553 16.71 -7.50 -7.15
CA LEU A 553 15.91 -8.46 -6.37
C LEU A 553 16.71 -9.74 -6.07
N LEU A 554 17.39 -10.32 -7.08
CA LEU A 554 18.16 -11.55 -6.92
C LEU A 554 19.34 -11.40 -5.95
N ALA A 555 19.95 -10.21 -5.87
CA ALA A 555 21.03 -9.95 -4.92
C ALA A 555 20.65 -10.20 -3.45
N GLU A 556 19.36 -10.08 -3.08
CA GLU A 556 18.88 -10.38 -1.72
C GLU A 556 18.96 -11.86 -1.34
N HIS A 557 19.08 -12.74 -2.33
CA HIS A 557 19.11 -14.19 -2.14
C HIS A 557 20.51 -14.79 -2.29
N LEU A 558 21.51 -13.96 -2.65
CA LEU A 558 22.88 -14.37 -2.83
C LEU A 558 23.73 -14.07 -1.58
N ARG A 559 24.89 -14.71 -1.49
CA ARG A 559 25.90 -14.47 -0.45
C ARG A 559 27.27 -14.16 -1.08
N ASP A 560 28.11 -13.52 -0.28
CA ASP A 560 29.53 -13.28 -0.56
C ASP A 560 29.76 -12.63 -1.94
N ASP A 561 30.73 -13.14 -2.70
CA ASP A 561 31.14 -12.59 -3.99
C ASP A 561 30.02 -12.60 -5.04
N HIS A 562 29.09 -13.55 -4.99
CA HIS A 562 27.95 -13.59 -5.91
C HIS A 562 27.01 -12.41 -5.66
N ARG A 563 26.73 -12.09 -4.39
CA ARG A 563 25.92 -10.91 -4.03
C ARG A 563 26.61 -9.62 -4.48
N ARG A 564 27.91 -9.50 -4.21
CA ARG A 564 28.70 -8.33 -4.58
C ARG A 564 28.72 -8.09 -6.09
N THR A 565 29.02 -9.13 -6.87
CA THR A 565 29.07 -9.04 -8.35
C THR A 565 27.70 -8.71 -8.94
N THR A 566 26.62 -9.33 -8.45
CA THR A 566 25.26 -9.02 -8.90
C THR A 566 24.85 -7.57 -8.56
N LEU A 567 25.26 -7.02 -7.41
CA LEU A 567 24.99 -5.61 -7.08
C LEU A 567 25.76 -4.63 -7.97
N VAL A 568 27.00 -4.96 -8.36
CA VAL A 568 27.77 -4.17 -9.32
C VAL A 568 27.08 -4.20 -10.70
N ASP A 569 26.69 -5.38 -11.17
CA ASP A 569 25.96 -5.53 -12.43
C ASP A 569 24.64 -4.73 -12.41
N ALA A 570 23.90 -4.82 -11.30
CA ALA A 570 22.67 -4.06 -11.09
C ALA A 570 22.90 -2.54 -11.12
N PHE A 571 23.92 -2.05 -10.42
CA PHE A 571 24.26 -0.63 -10.39
C PHE A 571 24.65 -0.11 -11.76
N VAL A 572 25.53 -0.81 -12.47
CA VAL A 572 26.00 -0.39 -13.79
C VAL A 572 24.85 -0.38 -14.79
N THR A 573 23.98 -1.39 -14.74
CA THR A 573 22.79 -1.45 -15.60
C THR A 573 21.81 -0.32 -15.26
N ALA A 574 21.55 -0.07 -13.96
CA ALA A 574 20.67 1.01 -13.52
C ALA A 574 21.20 2.40 -13.91
N ASP A 575 22.51 2.64 -13.73
CA ASP A 575 23.13 3.93 -14.05
C ASP A 575 23.13 4.23 -15.56
N ALA A 576 23.09 3.20 -16.39
CA ALA A 576 22.99 3.29 -17.84
C ALA A 576 21.55 3.53 -18.36
N VAL A 577 20.52 3.46 -17.50
CA VAL A 577 19.13 3.72 -17.90
C VAL A 577 18.97 5.20 -18.29
N GLU A 578 18.43 5.43 -19.50
CA GLU A 578 18.24 6.78 -20.06
C GLU A 578 17.12 7.56 -19.36
N GLU A 579 16.03 6.88 -19.00
CA GLU A 579 14.90 7.52 -18.32
C GLU A 579 15.26 7.88 -16.88
N ASP A 580 15.31 9.18 -16.58
CA ASP A 580 15.76 9.70 -15.28
C ASP A 580 14.94 9.19 -14.09
N LEU A 581 13.63 9.04 -14.26
CA LEU A 581 12.73 8.57 -13.20
C LEU A 581 12.95 7.08 -12.92
N GLU A 582 13.06 6.27 -13.95
CA GLU A 582 13.32 4.84 -13.83
C GLU A 582 14.71 4.57 -13.22
N ARG A 583 15.75 5.23 -13.73
CA ARG A 583 17.10 5.19 -13.16
C ARG A 583 17.09 5.51 -11.67
N LEU A 584 16.39 6.58 -11.28
CA LEU A 584 16.24 6.97 -9.88
C LEU A 584 15.62 5.85 -9.03
N MET A 585 14.54 5.22 -9.50
CA MET A 585 13.86 4.15 -8.78
C MET A 585 14.75 2.92 -8.59
N LEU A 586 15.55 2.57 -9.60
CA LEU A 586 16.51 1.47 -9.55
C LEU A 586 17.66 1.75 -8.58
N LEU A 587 18.28 2.93 -8.67
CA LEU A 587 19.34 3.35 -7.74
C LEU A 587 18.85 3.34 -6.29
N LYS A 588 17.61 3.80 -6.05
CA LYS A 588 16.97 3.70 -4.73
C LYS A 588 16.83 2.27 -4.22
N GLY A 589 16.53 1.32 -5.11
CA GLY A 589 16.47 -0.10 -4.78
C GLY A 589 17.83 -0.67 -4.33
N ILE A 590 18.94 -0.15 -4.84
CA ILE A 590 20.29 -0.63 -4.50
C ILE A 590 20.72 -0.18 -3.11
N ILE A 591 20.34 1.02 -2.67
CA ILE A 591 20.82 1.65 -1.42
C ILE A 591 20.67 0.73 -0.19
N PRO A 592 19.49 0.16 0.14
CA PRO A 592 19.35 -0.70 1.33
C PRO A 592 20.24 -1.94 1.29
N ARG A 593 20.55 -2.44 0.08
CA ARG A 593 21.34 -3.66 -0.13
C ARG A 593 22.83 -3.40 0.04
N VAL A 594 23.30 -2.21 -0.28
CA VAL A 594 24.69 -1.80 0.00
C VAL A 594 24.92 -1.52 1.48
N LEU A 595 23.89 -1.07 2.20
CA LEU A 595 23.97 -0.72 3.64
C LEU A 595 23.91 -1.91 4.60
N THR A 596 23.58 -3.11 4.09
CA THR A 596 23.47 -4.35 4.87
C THR A 596 24.75 -5.19 4.86
N ASP A 597 25.76 -4.78 4.09
CA ASP A 597 27.15 -5.24 4.18
C ASP A 597 27.95 -4.33 5.15
#